data_AF-A0A7C4V1N6-F1
#
_entry.id   AF-A0A7C4V1N6-F1
#
_cell.length_a   1.000
_cell.length_b   1.000
_cell.length_c   1.000
_cell.angle_alpha   90.00
_cell.angle_beta   90.00
_cell.angle_gamma   90.00
#
_symmetry.space_group_name_H-M   'P 1'
#
loop_
_entity.id
_entity.type
_entity.pdbx_description
1 polymer ?
#
loop_
_entity_poly.entity_id
_entity_poly.type
_entity_poly.pdbx_seq_one_letter_code
_entity_poly.pdbx_strand_id
1 'polypeptide(L)'
;MFRITNLRRICFMLISVLLLGLMLLSLQSFGSDSKGGESKIKVAVIVGGHNYDKKAFEEMWSSFEDFSVEYLNYKVGNCNFFDSPPNNKYDVIVFYNMNQQLDKKEEENFLEYLKQGRKMIFLHHAVSAFPKWDEFPKIIGAKYFSQDNTLWEGKTYPRSTYKHDVKISVKVVDKEHPVTQGVQDFEEVDEVYGNYCISSEVKPLLETDHPESEKKLAWVNKYLNGEV
;
A
#
# COMPACT_ATOMS: atom_id res chain seq x y z
N MET A 1 12.47 -20.32 31.46
CA MET A 1 13.58 -19.95 30.56
C MET A 1 13.16 -20.29 29.14
N PHE A 2 12.36 -19.43 28.52
CA PHE A 2 11.82 -19.64 27.17
C PHE A 2 12.83 -19.16 26.14
N ARG A 3 13.17 -20.05 25.21
CA ARG A 3 14.26 -19.93 24.25
C ARG A 3 13.86 -18.96 23.14
N ILE A 4 14.57 -17.84 23.07
CA ILE A 4 14.46 -16.80 22.04
C ILE A 4 15.09 -17.35 20.74
N THR A 5 14.31 -17.98 19.86
CA THR A 5 14.81 -18.35 18.52
C THR A 5 13.83 -18.10 17.37
N ASN A 6 12.59 -17.64 17.61
CA ASN A 6 11.61 -17.40 16.54
C ASN A 6 11.29 -15.93 16.26
N LEU A 7 11.96 -14.97 16.90
CA LEU A 7 11.70 -13.54 16.68
C LEU A 7 12.27 -12.99 15.36
N ARG A 8 13.18 -13.70 14.69
CA ARG A 8 13.87 -13.19 13.47
C ARG A 8 13.04 -13.25 12.18
N ARG A 9 11.85 -13.86 12.18
CA ARG A 9 10.98 -13.93 10.99
C ARG A 9 9.72 -13.07 11.09
N ILE A 10 9.48 -12.44 12.24
CA ILE A 10 8.27 -11.66 12.52
C ILE A 10 8.44 -10.18 12.13
N CYS A 11 9.66 -9.73 11.81
CA CYS A 11 9.95 -8.31 11.56
C CYS A 11 9.59 -7.76 10.17
N PHE A 12 9.19 -8.58 9.20
CA PHE A 12 9.12 -8.15 7.78
C PHE A 12 7.84 -7.40 7.38
N MET A 13 7.06 -6.87 8.31
CA MET A 13 5.73 -6.30 8.00
C MET A 13 5.30 -5.13 8.89
N LEU A 14 6.16 -4.53 9.72
CA LEU A 14 5.71 -3.59 10.75
C LEU A 14 5.19 -2.25 10.19
N ILE A 15 5.76 -1.68 9.13
CA ILE A 15 5.19 -0.50 8.43
C ILE A 15 3.76 -0.77 7.96
N SER A 16 3.55 -1.93 7.34
CA SER A 16 2.23 -2.30 6.79
C SER A 16 1.22 -2.62 7.89
N VAL A 17 1.65 -3.25 8.99
CA VAL A 17 0.79 -3.64 10.12
C VAL A 17 0.37 -2.43 10.95
N LEU A 18 1.30 -1.51 11.27
CA LEU A 18 0.99 -0.33 12.09
C LEU A 18 0.14 0.68 11.31
N LEU A 19 0.52 0.96 10.06
CA LEU A 19 -0.24 1.91 9.23
C LEU A 19 -1.61 1.40 8.83
N LEU A 20 -1.81 0.09 8.56
CA LEU A 20 -3.16 -0.43 8.28
C LEU A 20 -4.08 -0.39 9.50
N GLY A 21 -3.56 -0.81 10.66
CA GLY A 21 -4.35 -0.82 11.89
C GLY A 21 -4.87 0.57 12.26
N LEU A 22 -4.06 1.60 12.00
CA LEU A 22 -4.42 2.99 12.27
C LEU A 22 -5.14 3.67 11.09
N MET A 23 -4.89 3.28 9.83
CA MET A 23 -5.68 3.74 8.67
C MET A 23 -7.16 3.38 8.82
N LEU A 24 -7.45 2.19 9.33
CA LEU A 24 -8.82 1.68 9.30
C LEU A 24 -9.64 2.10 10.52
N LEU A 25 -9.00 2.50 11.63
CA LEU A 25 -9.66 3.21 12.75
C LEU A 25 -10.19 4.59 12.32
N SER A 26 -9.57 5.22 11.32
CA SER A 26 -10.04 6.51 10.80
C SER A 26 -11.29 6.44 9.93
N LEU A 27 -11.53 5.30 9.28
CA LEU A 27 -12.74 5.07 8.48
C LEU A 27 -13.98 5.00 9.37
N GLN A 28 -13.84 4.64 10.65
CA GLN A 28 -14.94 4.65 11.62
C GLN A 28 -15.45 6.09 11.91
N SER A 29 -14.66 7.13 11.63
CA SER A 29 -15.03 8.52 11.92
C SER A 29 -15.81 9.21 10.78
N PHE A 30 -15.87 8.60 9.59
CA PHE A 30 -16.67 9.08 8.45
C PHE A 30 -17.90 8.20 8.23
N GLY A 31 -18.80 8.13 9.22
CA GLY A 31 -20.03 7.36 9.07
C GLY A 31 -20.84 7.11 10.33
N SER A 32 -21.01 8.11 11.20
CA SER A 32 -22.02 7.99 12.27
C SER A 32 -23.40 8.30 11.68
N ASP A 33 -24.00 7.29 11.05
CA ASP A 33 -25.44 7.09 11.05
C ASP A 33 -25.74 5.64 10.60
N SER A 34 -25.49 4.67 11.47
CA SER A 34 -26.33 3.47 11.49
C SER A 34 -26.37 2.84 12.89
N LYS A 35 -27.58 2.81 13.46
CA LYS A 35 -27.92 1.86 14.52
C LYS A 35 -28.15 0.49 13.88
N GLY A 36 -27.39 -0.52 14.28
CA GLY A 36 -27.72 -1.93 14.07
C GLY A 36 -26.52 -2.80 13.72
N GLY A 37 -26.07 -3.63 14.68
CA GLY A 37 -25.11 -4.74 14.55
C GLY A 37 -24.03 -4.54 13.48
N GLU A 38 -22.90 -3.93 13.84
CA GLU A 38 -21.85 -3.50 12.91
C GLU A 38 -21.46 -4.61 11.93
N SER A 39 -21.84 -4.43 10.66
CA SER A 39 -21.37 -5.28 9.58
C SER A 39 -19.89 -5.01 9.35
N LYS A 40 -19.06 -6.07 9.34
CA LYS A 40 -17.63 -5.98 9.06
C LYS A 40 -17.33 -5.21 7.77
N ILE A 41 -16.28 -4.40 7.77
CA ILE A 41 -15.75 -3.71 6.59
C ILE A 41 -15.18 -4.78 5.64
N LYS A 42 -15.65 -4.79 4.39
CA LYS A 42 -15.25 -5.77 3.39
C LYS A 42 -14.01 -5.30 2.64
N VAL A 43 -12.93 -6.08 2.71
CA VAL A 43 -11.63 -5.72 2.13
C VAL A 43 -11.26 -6.72 1.05
N ALA A 44 -10.99 -6.23 -0.16
CA ALA A 44 -10.30 -7.01 -1.19
C ALA A 44 -8.80 -6.80 -1.04
N VAL A 45 -8.04 -7.86 -0.78
CA VAL A 45 -6.57 -7.79 -0.74
C VAL A 45 -6.02 -8.43 -2.01
N ILE A 46 -5.61 -7.57 -2.94
CA ILE A 46 -4.99 -7.94 -4.21
C ILE A 46 -3.54 -8.32 -3.93
N VAL A 47 -3.21 -9.59 -4.18
CA VAL A 47 -1.86 -10.16 -4.00
C VAL A 47 -1.36 -10.74 -5.31
N GLY A 48 -0.07 -11.10 -5.37
CA GLY A 48 0.52 -11.79 -6.52
C GLY A 48 1.67 -11.01 -7.15
N GLY A 49 2.37 -11.62 -8.11
CA GLY A 49 3.51 -11.02 -8.80
C GLY A 49 4.82 -10.94 -8.00
N HIS A 50 4.78 -11.12 -6.68
CA HIS A 50 5.96 -11.22 -5.82
C HIS A 50 5.72 -12.16 -4.63
N ASN A 51 6.79 -12.77 -4.12
CA ASN A 51 6.72 -13.64 -2.94
C ASN A 51 6.67 -12.79 -1.66
N TYR A 52 6.00 -13.32 -0.64
CA TYR A 52 5.91 -12.72 0.68
C TYR A 52 5.65 -13.81 1.73
N ASP A 53 5.80 -13.50 3.02
CA ASP A 53 5.39 -14.40 4.09
C ASP A 53 3.86 -14.41 4.21
N LYS A 54 3.24 -15.28 3.42
CA LYS A 54 1.78 -15.40 3.35
C LYS A 54 1.15 -15.68 4.72
N LYS A 55 1.77 -16.54 5.52
CA LYS A 55 1.21 -16.94 6.81
C LYS A 55 1.18 -15.73 7.76
N ALA A 56 2.30 -15.04 7.90
CA ALA A 56 2.36 -13.88 8.80
C ALA A 56 1.44 -12.73 8.32
N PHE A 57 1.30 -12.54 7.01
CA PHE A 57 0.39 -11.53 6.46
C PHE A 57 -1.09 -11.88 6.73
N GLU A 58 -1.48 -13.14 6.53
CA GLU A 58 -2.85 -13.59 6.83
C GLU A 58 -3.15 -13.59 8.33
N GLU A 59 -2.17 -13.93 9.18
CA GLU A 59 -2.28 -13.84 10.65
C GLU A 59 -2.49 -12.40 11.11
N MET A 60 -1.77 -11.43 10.53
CA MET A 60 -1.99 -9.99 10.78
C MET A 60 -3.43 -9.61 10.47
N TRP A 61 -3.90 -9.88 9.25
CA TRP A 61 -5.26 -9.53 8.85
C TRP A 61 -6.34 -10.20 9.70
N SER A 62 -6.12 -11.46 10.08
CA SER A 62 -7.04 -12.23 10.93
C SER A 62 -7.11 -11.70 12.36
N SER A 63 -6.12 -10.91 12.79
CA SER A 63 -6.12 -10.28 14.11
C SER A 63 -7.09 -9.10 14.24
N PHE A 64 -7.60 -8.60 13.11
CA PHE A 64 -8.57 -7.52 13.09
C PHE A 64 -10.01 -8.04 12.97
N GLU A 65 -10.80 -7.92 14.04
CA GLU A 65 -12.15 -8.48 14.09
C GLU A 65 -13.17 -7.73 13.20
N ASP A 66 -12.92 -6.44 12.93
CA ASP A 66 -13.80 -5.54 12.19
C ASP A 66 -13.76 -5.74 10.66
N PHE A 67 -12.79 -6.51 10.14
CA PHE A 67 -12.64 -6.74 8.69
C PHE A 67 -13.11 -8.13 8.25
N SER A 68 -13.73 -8.14 7.07
CA SER A 68 -13.98 -9.35 6.27
C SER A 68 -13.05 -9.30 5.06
N VAL A 69 -11.95 -10.05 5.12
CA VAL A 69 -10.88 -10.00 4.13
C VAL A 69 -11.01 -11.11 3.09
N GLU A 70 -10.98 -10.75 1.81
CA GLU A 70 -10.89 -11.69 0.69
C GLU A 70 -9.57 -11.49 -0.05
N TYR A 71 -8.73 -12.52 -0.10
CA TYR A 71 -7.47 -12.51 -0.83
C TYR A 71 -7.69 -12.88 -2.29
N LEU A 72 -7.29 -11.99 -3.19
CA LEU A 72 -7.42 -12.13 -4.63
C LEU A 72 -6.04 -12.18 -5.26
N ASN A 73 -5.60 -13.38 -5.64
CA ASN A 73 -4.30 -13.57 -6.30
C ASN A 73 -4.41 -13.18 -7.79
N TYR A 74 -4.04 -11.94 -8.09
CA TYR A 74 -4.28 -11.32 -9.38
C TYR A 74 -3.60 -12.07 -10.52
N LYS A 75 -4.37 -12.33 -11.61
CA LYS A 75 -3.98 -13.13 -12.78
C LYS A 75 -3.63 -14.61 -12.48
N VAL A 76 -3.98 -15.12 -11.30
CA VAL A 76 -3.85 -16.53 -10.96
C VAL A 76 -5.22 -17.15 -10.70
N GLY A 77 -5.46 -18.34 -11.25
CA GLY A 77 -6.75 -19.02 -11.15
C GLY A 77 -7.86 -18.21 -11.84
N ASN A 78 -8.97 -18.01 -11.14
CA ASN A 78 -10.14 -17.28 -11.65
C ASN A 78 -10.22 -15.83 -11.14
N CYS A 79 -9.11 -15.26 -10.66
CA CYS A 79 -9.10 -13.89 -10.16
C CYS A 79 -9.14 -12.88 -11.32
N ASN A 80 -10.32 -12.29 -11.52
CA ASN A 80 -10.67 -11.39 -12.62
C ASN A 80 -11.07 -9.98 -12.12
N PHE A 81 -10.39 -9.49 -11.08
CA PHE A 81 -10.82 -8.32 -10.32
C PHE A 81 -11.04 -7.05 -11.17
N PHE A 82 -10.23 -6.87 -12.23
CA PHE A 82 -10.34 -5.74 -13.16
C PHE A 82 -10.99 -6.09 -14.49
N ASP A 83 -11.49 -7.31 -14.70
CA ASP A 83 -12.12 -7.72 -15.96
C ASP A 83 -13.51 -7.07 -16.14
N SER A 84 -14.12 -6.64 -15.04
CA SER A 84 -15.45 -6.02 -14.98
C SER A 84 -15.38 -4.63 -14.35
N PRO A 85 -16.35 -3.74 -14.69
CA PRO A 85 -16.47 -2.44 -14.03
C PRO A 85 -16.62 -2.59 -12.51
N PRO A 86 -16.38 -1.49 -11.76
CA PRO A 86 -16.49 -1.51 -10.31
C PRO A 86 -17.83 -2.06 -9.82
N ASN A 87 -17.75 -2.83 -8.73
CA ASN A 87 -18.91 -3.30 -8.00
C ASN A 87 -18.86 -2.81 -6.55
N ASN A 88 -19.98 -2.94 -5.84
CA ASN A 88 -20.10 -2.57 -4.43
C ASN A 88 -19.75 -3.73 -3.48
N LYS A 89 -18.94 -4.72 -3.93
CA LYS A 89 -18.63 -5.91 -3.10
C LYS A 89 -17.69 -5.56 -1.94
N TYR A 90 -16.78 -4.61 -2.14
CA TYR A 90 -15.76 -4.23 -1.16
C TYR A 90 -15.81 -2.75 -0.85
N ASP A 91 -15.55 -2.42 0.41
CA ASP A 91 -15.46 -1.06 0.92
C ASP A 91 -14.06 -0.48 0.68
N VAL A 92 -13.02 -1.33 0.80
CA VAL A 92 -11.61 -0.97 0.63
C VAL A 92 -10.90 -2.00 -0.25
N ILE A 93 -9.99 -1.53 -1.10
CA ILE A 93 -9.14 -2.36 -1.95
C ILE A 93 -7.68 -2.16 -1.53
N VAL A 94 -7.00 -3.23 -1.12
CA VAL A 94 -5.61 -3.19 -0.70
C VAL A 94 -4.74 -3.90 -1.73
N PHE A 95 -3.68 -3.24 -2.17
CA PHE A 95 -2.70 -3.76 -3.11
C PHE A 95 -1.44 -4.14 -2.36
N TYR A 96 -1.18 -5.45 -2.30
CA TYR A 96 0.09 -6.03 -1.88
C TYR A 96 0.61 -6.95 -2.99
N ASN A 97 0.61 -6.41 -4.21
CA ASN A 97 0.93 -7.14 -5.43
C ASN A 97 2.05 -6.44 -6.21
N MET A 98 2.76 -7.18 -7.06
CA MET A 98 3.76 -6.64 -7.97
C MET A 98 3.54 -7.17 -9.39
N ASN A 99 2.28 -7.35 -9.78
CA ASN A 99 1.96 -7.81 -11.13
C ASN A 99 2.41 -6.75 -12.15
N GLN A 100 2.91 -7.23 -13.29
CA GLN A 100 3.61 -6.37 -14.25
C GLN A 100 2.73 -5.90 -15.41
N GLN A 101 1.51 -6.44 -15.53
CA GLN A 101 0.64 -6.23 -16.69
C GLN A 101 -0.80 -5.95 -16.27
N LEU A 102 -1.36 -4.93 -16.91
CA LEU A 102 -2.78 -4.67 -17.07
C LEU A 102 -3.03 -4.58 -18.57
N ASP A 103 -4.17 -5.08 -19.04
CA ASP A 103 -4.67 -4.71 -20.36
C ASP A 103 -5.47 -3.41 -20.30
N LYS A 104 -5.78 -2.83 -21.47
CA LYS A 104 -6.48 -1.53 -21.55
C LYS A 104 -7.84 -1.53 -20.85
N LYS A 105 -8.57 -2.64 -20.92
CA LYS A 105 -9.89 -2.74 -20.28
C LYS A 105 -9.73 -2.77 -18.76
N GLU A 106 -8.69 -3.44 -18.28
CA GLU A 106 -8.36 -3.45 -16.86
C GLU A 106 -7.90 -2.07 -16.36
N GLU A 107 -7.09 -1.35 -17.13
CA GLU A 107 -6.73 0.05 -16.85
C GLU A 107 -7.99 0.95 -16.76
N GLU A 108 -8.91 0.82 -17.72
CA GLU A 108 -10.17 1.57 -17.74
C GLU A 108 -11.03 1.27 -16.49
N ASN A 109 -11.18 0.00 -16.13
CA ASN A 109 -11.95 -0.40 -14.95
C ASN A 109 -11.29 0.04 -13.65
N PHE A 110 -9.95 0.00 -13.56
CA PHE A 110 -9.20 0.54 -12.43
C PHE A 110 -9.51 2.04 -12.24
N LEU A 111 -9.42 2.82 -13.32
CA LEU A 111 -9.74 4.24 -13.29
C LEU A 111 -11.20 4.49 -12.90
N GLU A 112 -12.13 3.62 -13.29
CA GLU A 112 -13.53 3.71 -12.89
C GLU A 112 -13.72 3.50 -11.38
N TYR A 113 -12.95 2.60 -10.73
CA TYR A 113 -12.97 2.49 -9.26
C TYR A 113 -12.57 3.82 -8.61
N LEU A 114 -11.52 4.47 -9.12
CA LEU A 114 -11.04 5.76 -8.60
C LEU A 114 -12.04 6.90 -8.86
N LYS A 115 -12.71 6.93 -10.02
CA LYS A 115 -13.77 7.92 -10.32
C LYS A 115 -14.97 7.79 -9.37
N GLN A 116 -15.26 6.59 -8.90
CA GLN A 116 -16.32 6.34 -7.92
C GLN A 116 -15.90 6.66 -6.47
N GLY A 117 -14.69 7.17 -6.26
CA GLY A 117 -14.19 7.54 -4.93
C GLY A 117 -13.82 6.34 -4.05
N ARG A 118 -13.50 5.20 -4.68
CA ARG A 118 -13.09 4.00 -3.94
C ARG A 118 -11.78 4.24 -3.21
N LYS A 119 -11.75 3.80 -1.96
CA LYS A 119 -10.55 3.85 -1.12
C LYS A 119 -9.62 2.71 -1.51
N MET A 120 -8.38 3.06 -1.83
CA MET A 120 -7.34 2.09 -2.16
C MET A 120 -6.15 2.28 -1.23
N ILE A 121 -5.46 1.20 -0.89
CA ILE A 121 -4.24 1.25 -0.09
C ILE A 121 -3.16 0.48 -0.84
N PHE A 122 -1.99 1.07 -1.04
CA PHE A 122 -0.86 0.44 -1.74
C PHE A 122 0.26 0.16 -0.76
N LEU A 123 0.74 -1.08 -0.73
CA LEU A 123 1.70 -1.55 0.26
C LEU A 123 2.98 -2.04 -0.40
N HIS A 124 4.11 -1.56 0.13
CA HIS A 124 5.46 -2.10 -0.12
C HIS A 124 5.77 -2.22 -1.62
N HIS A 125 5.93 -3.45 -2.15
CA HIS A 125 6.25 -3.72 -3.55
C HIS A 125 5.17 -3.30 -4.56
N ALA A 126 3.98 -2.89 -4.11
CA ALA A 126 2.94 -2.34 -4.98
C ALA A 126 3.38 -1.08 -5.73
N VAL A 127 4.35 -0.32 -5.20
CA VAL A 127 4.96 0.82 -5.91
C VAL A 127 5.63 0.45 -7.24
N SER A 128 5.99 -0.84 -7.40
CA SER A 128 6.65 -1.41 -8.58
C SER A 128 5.69 -2.19 -9.49
N ALA A 129 4.38 -2.16 -9.19
CA ALA A 129 3.37 -2.77 -10.04
C ALA A 129 3.16 -1.97 -11.34
N PHE A 130 2.69 -2.66 -12.38
CA PHE A 130 2.24 -2.08 -13.65
C PHE A 130 3.19 -1.04 -14.29
N PRO A 131 4.51 -1.32 -14.42
CA PRO A 131 5.51 -0.30 -14.77
C PRO A 131 5.33 0.31 -16.16
N LYS A 132 4.58 -0.35 -17.06
CA LYS A 132 4.27 0.11 -18.42
C LYS A 132 3.05 1.03 -18.50
N TRP A 133 2.30 1.17 -17.41
CA TRP A 133 1.13 2.03 -17.34
C TRP A 133 1.51 3.37 -16.71
N ASP A 134 1.76 4.39 -17.53
CA ASP A 134 2.24 5.69 -17.06
C ASP A 134 1.23 6.47 -16.20
N GLU A 135 -0.01 6.01 -16.11
CA GLU A 135 -1.01 6.60 -15.21
C GLU A 135 -0.85 6.07 -13.77
N PHE A 136 -0.39 4.83 -13.59
CA PHE A 136 -0.24 4.21 -12.27
C PHE A 136 0.63 5.01 -11.29
N PRO A 137 1.79 5.55 -11.69
CA PRO A 137 2.62 6.41 -10.83
C PRO A 137 1.91 7.68 -10.37
N LYS A 138 1.00 8.22 -11.19
CA LYS A 138 0.21 9.40 -10.86
C LYS A 138 -0.91 9.06 -9.88
N ILE A 139 -1.47 7.84 -9.99
CA ILE A 139 -2.44 7.31 -9.03
C ILE A 139 -1.78 7.18 -7.67
N ILE A 140 -0.69 6.41 -7.56
CA ILE A 140 -0.05 6.14 -6.25
C ILE A 140 0.82 7.30 -5.76
N GLY A 141 1.13 8.28 -6.60
CA GLY A 141 1.97 9.43 -6.26
C GLY A 141 3.48 9.12 -6.23
N ALA A 142 3.92 8.02 -6.83
CA ALA A 142 5.32 7.63 -6.91
C ALA A 142 5.63 6.78 -8.16
N LYS A 143 6.83 6.95 -8.75
CA LYS A 143 7.34 6.17 -9.88
C LYS A 143 8.57 5.37 -9.45
N TYR A 144 8.42 4.05 -9.38
CA TYR A 144 9.54 3.11 -9.31
C TYR A 144 10.11 2.83 -10.71
N PHE A 145 11.43 2.81 -10.84
CA PHE A 145 12.14 2.62 -12.10
C PHE A 145 12.75 1.22 -12.16
N SER A 146 12.11 0.31 -12.90
CA SER A 146 12.56 -1.08 -13.02
C SER A 146 13.80 -1.27 -13.90
N GLN A 147 14.26 -0.24 -14.59
CA GLN A 147 15.41 -0.28 -15.49
C GLN A 147 16.16 1.05 -15.50
N ASP A 148 17.45 0.99 -15.83
CA ASP A 148 18.27 2.18 -16.03
C ASP A 148 17.81 2.99 -17.24
N ASN A 149 18.15 4.27 -17.22
CA ASN A 149 17.85 5.21 -18.29
C ASN A 149 16.35 5.35 -18.60
N THR A 150 15.49 5.23 -17.58
CA THR A 150 14.05 5.44 -17.75
C THR A 150 13.75 6.93 -17.86
N LEU A 151 13.10 7.36 -18.94
CA LEU A 151 12.63 8.74 -19.12
C LEU A 151 11.32 8.93 -18.37
N TRP A 152 11.29 9.90 -17.45
CA TRP A 152 10.09 10.29 -16.71
C TRP A 152 10.09 11.81 -16.50
N GLU A 153 8.97 12.48 -16.83
CA GLU A 153 8.83 13.94 -16.69
C GLU A 153 10.00 14.76 -17.26
N GLY A 154 10.51 14.34 -18.43
CA GLY A 154 11.60 15.03 -19.13
C GLY A 154 12.99 14.83 -18.52
N LYS A 155 13.15 13.93 -17.54
CA LYS A 155 14.44 13.55 -16.94
C LYS A 155 14.69 12.05 -17.04
N THR A 156 15.96 11.69 -17.14
CA THR A 156 16.39 10.29 -17.17
C THR A 156 16.78 9.85 -15.77
N TYR A 157 16.23 8.73 -15.31
CA TYR A 157 16.50 8.18 -13.98
C TYR A 157 17.26 6.85 -14.07
N PRO A 158 18.15 6.58 -13.10
CA PRO A 158 18.71 5.25 -12.92
C PRO A 158 17.63 4.28 -12.41
N ARG A 159 17.95 2.99 -12.40
CA ARG A 159 17.10 1.97 -11.78
C ARG A 159 16.92 2.28 -10.28
N SER A 160 15.69 2.11 -9.79
CA SER A 160 15.38 2.16 -8.37
C SER A 160 16.08 1.03 -7.60
N THR A 161 16.48 1.33 -6.37
CA THR A 161 17.26 0.46 -5.50
C THR A 161 16.43 -0.02 -4.32
N TYR A 162 16.84 -1.13 -3.74
CA TYR A 162 16.28 -1.63 -2.48
C TYR A 162 17.38 -2.24 -1.62
N LYS A 163 17.15 -2.28 -0.30
CA LYS A 163 18.04 -2.96 0.65
C LYS A 163 17.27 -3.48 1.84
N HIS A 164 17.32 -4.79 2.05
CA HIS A 164 16.71 -5.47 3.18
C HIS A 164 17.50 -5.31 4.49
N ASP A 165 16.85 -5.67 5.60
CA ASP A 165 17.44 -5.77 6.95
C ASP A 165 18.08 -4.46 7.43
N VAL A 166 17.49 -3.33 7.03
CA VAL A 166 17.96 -1.98 7.38
C VAL A 166 17.22 -1.50 8.62
N LYS A 167 17.96 -0.95 9.58
CA LYS A 167 17.36 -0.23 10.71
C LYS A 167 16.90 1.16 10.25
N ILE A 168 15.60 1.42 10.31
CA ILE A 168 14.98 2.64 9.85
C ILE A 168 14.52 3.45 11.07
N SER A 169 14.94 4.71 11.14
CA SER A 169 14.32 5.69 12.04
C SER A 169 13.14 6.31 11.31
N VAL A 170 11.93 6.08 11.81
CA VAL A 170 10.68 6.55 11.22
C VAL A 170 10.17 7.76 12.01
N LYS A 171 9.92 8.85 11.27
CA LYS A 171 9.36 10.10 11.79
C LYS A 171 7.91 10.24 11.36
N VAL A 172 7.03 10.51 12.32
CA VAL A 172 5.62 10.82 12.04
C VAL A 172 5.51 12.32 11.76
N VAL A 173 5.34 12.68 10.49
CA VAL A 173 5.39 14.10 10.05
C VAL A 173 4.02 14.77 10.00
N ASP A 174 2.94 14.00 9.93
CA ASP A 174 1.58 14.50 10.14
C ASP A 174 0.95 13.76 11.33
N LYS A 175 0.94 14.37 12.51
CA LYS A 175 0.41 13.75 13.73
C LYS A 175 -1.10 13.92 13.90
N GLU A 176 -1.71 14.79 13.10
CA GLU A 176 -3.14 15.07 13.13
C GLU A 176 -3.90 14.24 12.10
N HIS A 177 -3.20 13.62 11.16
CA HIS A 177 -3.84 12.71 10.21
C HIS A 177 -4.42 11.51 10.94
N PRO A 178 -5.65 11.09 10.63
CA PRO A 178 -6.28 9.99 11.35
C PRO A 178 -5.51 8.64 11.32
N VAL A 179 -4.68 8.43 10.30
CA VAL A 179 -3.78 7.26 10.15
C VAL A 179 -2.62 7.26 11.15
N THR A 180 -2.20 8.43 11.59
CA THR A 180 -0.98 8.61 12.39
C THR A 180 -1.27 9.30 13.72
N GLN A 181 -2.54 9.57 14.01
CA GLN A 181 -2.99 10.12 15.28
C GLN A 181 -2.65 9.15 16.41
N GLY A 182 -1.94 9.66 17.42
CA GLY A 182 -1.48 8.86 18.56
C GLY A 182 -0.21 8.06 18.31
N VAL A 183 0.33 8.07 17.09
CA VAL A 183 1.59 7.40 16.74
C VAL A 183 2.77 8.32 17.09
N GLN A 184 3.75 7.76 17.79
CA GLN A 184 5.02 8.43 18.05
C GLN A 184 6.07 7.99 17.03
N ASP A 185 7.15 8.76 16.91
CA ASP A 185 8.32 8.33 16.14
C ASP A 185 8.83 6.98 16.68
N PHE A 186 9.29 6.11 15.78
CA PHE A 186 9.70 4.75 16.12
C PHE A 186 10.89 4.28 15.29
N GLU A 187 11.48 3.17 15.70
CA GLU A 187 12.50 2.47 14.93
C GLU A 187 11.99 1.09 14.52
N GLU A 188 12.39 0.65 13.34
CA GLU A 188 12.10 -0.70 12.87
C GLU A 188 13.25 -1.26 12.03
N VAL A 189 13.12 -2.53 11.64
CA VAL A 189 14.04 -3.18 10.71
C VAL A 189 13.23 -3.71 9.54
N ASP A 190 13.49 -3.16 8.34
CA ASP A 190 12.75 -3.50 7.12
C ASP A 190 13.62 -3.29 5.86
N GLU A 191 12.99 -3.34 4.69
CA GLU A 191 13.54 -2.93 3.41
C GLU A 191 13.36 -1.43 3.16
N VAL A 192 14.43 -0.76 2.73
CA VAL A 192 14.37 0.62 2.21
C VAL A 192 14.38 0.62 0.69
N TYR A 193 13.65 1.56 0.09
CA TYR A 193 13.65 1.82 -1.35
C TYR A 193 14.31 3.15 -1.66
N GLY A 194 15.12 3.22 -2.71
CA GLY A 194 15.82 4.43 -3.13
C GLY A 194 15.75 4.63 -4.64
N ASN A 195 16.20 5.78 -5.12
CA ASN A 195 16.24 6.13 -6.55
C ASN A 195 14.86 5.98 -7.21
N TYR A 196 13.79 6.41 -6.55
CA TYR A 196 12.44 6.47 -7.13
C TYR A 196 11.85 7.86 -6.94
N CYS A 197 10.93 8.26 -7.81
CA CYS A 197 10.32 9.58 -7.70
C CYS A 197 9.09 9.52 -6.82
N ILE A 198 8.94 10.49 -5.94
CA ILE A 198 7.70 10.74 -5.19
C ILE A 198 7.19 12.11 -5.59
N SER A 199 5.93 12.19 -6.01
CA SER A 199 5.32 13.45 -6.41
C SER A 199 5.41 14.48 -5.28
N SER A 200 5.61 15.74 -5.64
CA SER A 200 5.54 16.86 -4.69
C SER A 200 4.12 17.13 -4.19
N GLU A 201 3.11 16.59 -4.88
CA GLU A 201 1.69 16.78 -4.55
C GLU A 201 1.19 15.83 -3.46
N VAL A 202 1.92 14.74 -3.18
CA VAL A 202 1.53 13.82 -2.11
C VAL A 202 1.67 14.47 -0.75
N LYS A 203 0.78 14.10 0.16
CA LYS A 203 0.83 14.51 1.57
C LYS A 203 1.57 13.45 2.38
N PRO A 204 2.82 13.70 2.83
CA PRO A 204 3.58 12.71 3.59
C PRO A 204 2.96 12.48 4.98
N LEU A 205 2.97 11.23 5.41
CA LEU A 205 2.56 10.80 6.76
C LEU A 205 3.76 10.36 7.58
N LEU A 206 4.66 9.59 6.97
CA LEU A 206 5.89 9.09 7.57
C LEU A 206 7.11 9.44 6.71
N GLU A 207 8.21 9.78 7.35
CA GLU A 207 9.50 10.03 6.72
C GLU A 207 10.66 9.30 7.40
N THR A 208 11.80 9.19 6.70
CA THR A 208 13.08 8.76 7.26
C THR A 208 14.21 9.63 6.74
N ASP A 209 15.31 9.70 7.49
CA ASP A 209 16.58 10.30 7.05
C ASP A 209 17.61 9.23 6.66
N HIS A 210 17.18 7.97 6.44
CA HIS A 210 18.08 6.89 6.05
C HIS A 210 18.67 7.16 4.66
N PRO A 211 20.02 7.17 4.48
CA PRO A 211 20.67 7.65 3.26
C PRO A 211 20.42 6.77 2.02
N GLU A 212 20.00 5.52 2.21
CA GLU A 212 19.67 4.59 1.12
C GLU A 212 18.16 4.55 0.82
N SER A 213 17.36 5.36 1.51
CA SER A 213 15.91 5.46 1.32
C SER A 213 15.53 6.77 0.66
N GLU A 214 14.47 6.77 -0.15
CA GLU A 214 13.73 8.01 -0.38
C GLU A 214 13.10 8.48 0.94
N LYS A 215 12.96 9.80 1.04
CA LYS A 215 12.60 10.47 2.30
C LYS A 215 11.22 10.09 2.82
N LYS A 216 10.23 9.92 1.95
CA LYS A 216 8.83 9.66 2.34
C LYS A 216 8.56 8.16 2.32
N LEU A 217 8.17 7.62 3.47
CA LEU A 217 7.87 6.19 3.66
C LEU A 217 6.39 5.87 3.50
N ALA A 218 5.52 6.82 3.84
CA ALA A 218 4.09 6.72 3.67
C ALA A 218 3.51 8.09 3.35
N TRP A 219 2.49 8.12 2.50
CA TRP A 219 1.84 9.35 2.07
C TRP A 219 0.39 9.06 1.67
N VAL A 220 -0.38 10.13 1.52
CA VAL A 220 -1.69 10.11 0.87
C VAL A 220 -1.58 10.84 -0.45
N ASN A 221 -2.19 10.30 -1.49
CA ASN A 221 -2.35 10.96 -2.77
C ASN A 221 -3.83 11.09 -3.15
N LYS A 222 -4.18 12.20 -3.80
CA LYS A 222 -5.52 12.39 -4.37
C LYS A 222 -5.43 12.27 -5.87
N TYR A 223 -6.26 11.39 -6.44
CA TYR A 223 -6.28 11.16 -7.86
C TYR A 223 -7.72 10.87 -8.32
N LEU A 224 -8.21 11.69 -9.25
CA LEU A 224 -9.65 11.78 -9.59
C LEU A 224 -10.48 12.04 -8.32
N ASN A 225 -11.52 11.23 -8.08
CA ASN A 225 -12.32 11.29 -6.86
C ASN A 225 -11.79 10.36 -5.76
N GLY A 226 -10.74 9.60 -6.04
CA GLY A 226 -10.11 8.66 -5.13
C GLY A 226 -9.09 9.33 -4.22
N GLU A 227 -8.93 8.73 -3.05
CA GLU A 227 -7.85 9.01 -2.12
C GLU A 227 -7.16 7.68 -1.83
N VAL A 228 -5.85 7.66 -2.03
CA VAL A 228 -5.01 6.47 -2.01
C VAL A 228 -3.76 6.63 -1.15
#